data_AF-A0A9X9A2M5-F1
#
_entry.id   AF-A0A9X9A2M5-F1
#
_cell.length_a   1.000
_cell.length_b   1.000
_cell.length_c   1.000
_cell.angle_alpha   90.00
_cell.angle_beta   90.00
_cell.angle_gamma   90.00
#
_symmetry.space_group_name_H-M   'P 1'
#
loop_
_entity.id
_entity.type
_entity.pdbx_description
1 polymer ?
#
loop_
_entity_poly.entity_id
_entity_poly.type
_entity_poly.pdbx_seq_one_letter_code
_entity_poly.pdbx_strand_id
1 'polypeptide(L)'
;KGYDGLFQYSVNYYNTKLKNTIDGFSLENVEFYSGYQAYSLQLVIKEWADEGLEIQYDYKVADFEEDQINCMHERFLALIEQVLRNEDQSVKELSLLSDDEQKFMLKKFNNTAVVYPKEKTIQELFEEQVKQTPEKIAIQHADRSMTYLELNKKSNQLARKLREKGVKNGQVVGILAKHSLEIVIAIWGVIKAGGTYLPIDPSYPEDRIRYILNDSGTTLLLTDYTNEGNLEYLGEKINICDQKLYEGDNANLNLVNAPNDPIYIIYTSGTTGNPKGTVITQCGLVN
;
A
#
# COMPACT_ATOMS: atom_id res chain seq x y z
N LYS A 1 26.93 -26.77 27.52
CA LYS A 1 27.01 -25.49 26.79
C LYS A 1 26.10 -24.53 27.54
N GLY A 2 26.67 -23.65 28.37
CA GLY A 2 25.88 -22.63 29.07
C GLY A 2 25.28 -21.68 28.05
N TYR A 3 24.07 -21.19 28.32
CA TYR A 3 23.51 -20.11 27.52
C TYR A 3 24.30 -18.85 27.85
N ASP A 4 25.23 -18.46 26.98
CA ASP A 4 25.78 -17.11 27.02
C ASP A 4 24.63 -16.13 26.80
N GLY A 5 24.52 -15.15 27.70
CA GLY A 5 23.64 -13.98 27.54
C GLY A 5 22.14 -14.22 27.77
N LEU A 6 21.71 -14.43 29.02
CA LEU A 6 20.27 -14.38 29.38
C LEU A 6 19.60 -13.05 29.05
N PHE A 7 20.39 -11.98 28.99
CA PHE A 7 19.98 -10.63 28.61
C PHE A 7 21.13 -9.94 27.87
N GLN A 8 20.78 -9.07 26.92
CA GLN A 8 21.72 -8.29 26.12
C GLN A 8 21.84 -6.84 26.58
N TYR A 9 20.91 -6.40 27.43
CA TYR A 9 20.79 -5.04 27.92
C TYR A 9 20.82 -5.03 29.46
N SER A 10 21.54 -4.07 30.03
CA SER A 10 21.63 -3.89 31.48
C SER A 10 21.30 -2.45 31.88
N VAL A 11 20.71 -2.27 33.05
CA VAL A 11 20.55 -0.96 33.69
C VAL A 11 21.23 -1.01 35.05
N ASN A 12 22.19 -0.12 35.28
CA ASN A 12 22.89 0.02 36.54
C ASN A 12 22.52 1.35 37.17
N TYR A 13 22.17 1.34 38.45
CA TYR A 13 21.90 2.55 39.22
C TYR A 13 22.87 2.62 40.39
N TYR A 14 23.65 3.71 40.43
CA TYR A 14 24.63 3.97 41.47
C TYR A 14 24.16 5.14 42.33
N ASN A 15 23.70 4.83 43.54
CA ASN A 15 23.42 5.81 44.58
C ASN A 15 24.57 5.80 45.59
N THR A 16 25.65 6.52 45.29
CA THR A 16 26.79 6.64 46.20
C THR A 16 27.30 8.06 46.24
N LYS A 17 27.53 8.55 47.46
CA LYS A 17 28.21 9.82 47.67
C LYS A 17 29.71 9.57 47.69
N LEU A 18 30.41 9.99 46.64
CA LEU A 18 31.87 9.96 46.63
C LEU A 18 32.37 10.99 47.65
N LYS A 19 33.25 10.56 48.57
CA LYS A 19 33.89 11.49 49.49
C LYS A 19 34.94 12.28 48.72
N ASN A 20 34.76 13.60 48.65
CA ASN A 20 35.70 14.50 47.98
C ASN A 20 36.87 14.91 48.89
N THR A 21 36.87 14.47 50.15
CA THR A 21 37.95 14.74 51.09
C THR A 21 38.13 13.59 52.09
N ILE A 22 39.37 13.14 52.28
CA ILE A 22 39.76 12.21 53.33
C ILE A 22 40.99 12.80 54.02
N ASP A 23 40.95 12.95 55.34
CA ASP A 23 42.05 13.45 56.17
C ASP A 23 42.67 14.79 55.69
N GLY A 24 41.83 15.68 55.13
CA GLY A 24 42.26 16.99 54.62
C GLY A 24 42.84 16.99 53.20
N PHE A 25 42.91 15.84 52.54
CA PHE A 25 43.31 15.72 51.14
C PHE A 25 42.09 15.73 50.22
N SER A 26 42.13 16.54 49.17
CA SER A 26 41.14 16.54 48.10
C SER A 26 41.26 15.25 47.28
N LEU A 27 40.12 14.61 47.00
CA LEU A 27 40.03 13.42 46.16
C LEU A 27 39.30 13.73 44.88
N GLU A 28 39.84 13.27 43.76
CA GLU A 28 39.19 13.27 42.45
C GLU A 28 39.06 11.81 42.00
N ASN A 29 37.85 11.40 41.61
CA ASN A 29 37.60 10.07 41.08
C ASN A 29 37.44 10.18 39.58
N VAL A 30 38.21 9.38 38.85
CA VAL A 30 38.13 9.30 37.39
C VAL A 30 37.80 7.87 37.01
N GLU A 31 36.77 7.70 36.19
CA GLU A 31 36.45 6.41 35.61
C GLU A 31 37.25 6.18 34.33
N PHE A 32 37.69 4.95 34.14
CA PHE A 32 38.45 4.54 32.95
C PHE A 32 37.74 3.38 32.27
N TYR A 33 37.52 3.52 30.96
CA TYR A 33 37.02 2.41 30.16
C TYR A 33 38.06 1.29 30.08
N SER A 34 37.67 0.07 30.45
CA SER A 34 38.56 -1.09 30.48
C SER A 34 38.85 -1.69 29.10
N GLY A 35 38.33 -1.11 28.02
CA GLY A 35 38.46 -1.65 26.66
C GLY A 35 37.53 -2.83 26.35
N TYR A 36 36.62 -3.16 27.25
CA TYR A 36 35.72 -4.31 27.12
C TYR A 36 34.30 -3.93 27.57
N GLN A 37 33.31 -4.26 26.72
CA GLN A 37 31.90 -4.11 27.06
C GLN A 37 31.17 -5.44 26.93
N ALA A 38 30.61 -5.92 28.04
CA ALA A 38 30.00 -7.26 28.13
C ALA A 38 28.63 -7.31 27.43
N TYR A 39 27.80 -6.31 27.71
CA TYR A 39 26.44 -6.17 27.17
C TYR A 39 26.45 -5.48 25.81
N SER A 40 25.40 -5.64 25.01
CA SER A 40 25.29 -4.88 23.76
C SER A 40 25.04 -3.39 24.04
N LEU A 41 24.22 -3.09 25.04
CA LEU A 41 24.03 -1.76 25.59
C LEU A 41 23.79 -1.84 27.10
N GLN A 42 24.40 -0.93 27.85
CA GLN A 42 24.22 -0.75 29.27
C GLN A 42 23.92 0.71 29.58
N LEU A 43 22.80 0.95 30.24
CA LEU A 43 22.43 2.26 30.76
C LEU A 43 22.97 2.37 32.19
N VAL A 44 23.76 3.40 32.47
CA VAL A 44 24.31 3.66 33.79
C VAL A 44 23.74 4.98 34.31
N ILE A 45 23.00 4.92 35.40
CA ILE A 45 22.40 6.09 36.07
C ILE A 45 23.18 6.32 37.35
N LYS A 46 23.79 7.49 37.51
CA LYS A 46 24.56 7.86 38.70
C LYS A 46 23.93 9.05 39.39
N GLU A 47 23.78 8.93 40.70
CA GLU A 47 23.36 10.02 41.57
C GLU A 47 24.58 10.44 42.39
N TRP A 48 25.45 11.24 41.78
CA TRP A 48 26.56 11.85 42.49
C TRP A 48 26.01 13.01 43.32
N ALA A 49 26.34 13.02 44.61
CA ALA A 49 25.84 14.01 45.54
C ALA A 49 26.09 15.43 45.00
N ASP A 50 25.01 16.19 44.89
CA ASP A 50 24.94 17.66 44.71
C ASP A 50 24.77 18.20 43.27
N GLU A 51 24.83 17.38 42.20
CA GLU A 51 24.70 17.86 40.79
C GLU A 51 23.59 17.21 39.93
N GLY A 52 22.75 16.33 40.50
CA GLY A 52 21.63 15.71 39.80
C GLY A 52 21.90 14.27 39.36
N LEU A 53 21.18 13.80 38.33
CA LEU A 53 21.35 12.46 37.77
C LEU A 53 22.22 12.54 36.51
N GLU A 54 23.30 11.75 36.48
CA GLU A 54 24.08 11.50 35.26
C GLU A 54 23.60 10.21 34.60
N ILE A 55 23.39 10.23 33.29
CA ILE A 55 22.99 9.06 32.49
C ILE A 55 24.07 8.80 31.45
N GLN A 56 24.69 7.62 31.52
CA GLN A 56 25.73 7.16 30.60
C GLN A 56 25.26 5.91 29.84
N TYR A 57 25.80 5.73 28.64
CA TYR A 57 25.48 4.60 27.75
C TYR A 57 26.78 3.90 27.36
N ASP A 58 26.99 2.69 27.87
CA ASP A 58 28.11 1.84 27.47
C ASP A 58 27.62 0.81 26.45
N TYR A 59 28.13 0.85 25.22
CA TYR A 59 27.62 0.03 24.13
C TYR A 59 28.72 -0.56 23.25
N LYS A 60 28.38 -1.66 22.56
CA LYS A 60 29.24 -2.25 21.54
C LYS A 60 29.09 -1.49 20.23
N VAL A 61 30.19 -0.94 19.72
CA VAL A 61 30.21 -0.24 18.41
C VAL A 61 29.94 -1.17 17.21
N ALA A 62 29.97 -2.49 17.42
CA ALA A 62 29.54 -3.46 16.41
C ALA A 62 28.00 -3.57 16.33
N ASP A 63 27.28 -3.16 17.38
CA ASP A 63 25.83 -3.27 17.50
C ASP A 63 25.13 -1.90 17.34
N PHE A 64 25.80 -0.80 17.72
CA PHE A 64 25.23 0.55 17.71
C PHE A 64 26.17 1.61 17.15
N GLU A 65 25.58 2.57 16.45
CA GLU A 65 26.22 3.82 16.05
C GLU A 65 25.97 4.91 17.10
N GLU A 66 26.88 5.87 17.21
CA GLU A 66 26.76 6.98 18.17
C GLU A 66 25.46 7.79 17.99
N ASP A 67 25.06 8.06 16.75
CA ASP A 67 23.80 8.76 16.44
C ASP A 67 22.56 8.00 16.93
N GLN A 68 22.60 6.66 16.94
CA GLN A 68 21.51 5.85 17.46
C GLN A 68 21.40 5.98 18.98
N ILE A 69 22.53 6.01 19.68
CA ILE A 69 22.59 6.19 21.14
C ILE A 69 22.14 7.60 21.53
N ASN A 70 22.59 8.62 20.80
CA ASN A 70 22.13 9.99 21.00
C ASN A 70 20.61 10.11 20.81
N CYS A 71 20.07 9.48 19.76
CA CYS A 71 18.62 9.43 19.55
C CYS A 71 17.87 8.70 20.68
N MET A 72 18.41 7.59 21.18
CA MET A 72 17.85 6.89 22.35
C MET A 72 17.89 7.77 23.61
N HIS A 73 18.95 8.55 23.80
CA HIS A 73 19.10 9.45 24.93
C HIS A 73 18.03 10.56 24.92
N GLU A 74 17.88 11.25 23.80
CA GLU A 74 16.85 12.30 23.64
C GLU A 74 15.44 11.77 23.90
N ARG A 75 15.14 10.57 23.40
CA ARG A 75 13.85 9.91 23.64
C ARG A 75 13.66 9.49 25.09
N PHE A 76 14.72 9.05 25.76
CA PHE A 76 14.67 8.71 27.18
C PHE A 76 14.39 9.95 28.04
N LEU A 77 15.01 11.08 27.74
CA LEU A 77 14.71 12.36 28.39
C LEU A 77 13.26 12.80 28.13
N ALA A 78 12.78 12.69 26.88
CA ALA A 78 11.40 13.02 26.54
C ALA A 78 10.37 12.13 27.29
N LEU A 79 10.69 10.87 27.56
CA LEU A 79 9.87 9.99 28.39
C LEU A 79 9.86 10.43 29.86
N ILE A 80 11.01 10.77 30.43
CA ILE A 80 11.12 11.29 31.79
C ILE A 80 10.26 12.56 31.93
N GLU A 81 10.36 13.49 30.97
CA GLU A 81 9.55 14.71 30.98
C GLU A 81 8.05 14.45 30.94
N GLN A 82 7.59 13.47 30.16
CA GLN A 82 6.17 13.11 30.10
C GLN A 82 5.67 12.60 31.45
N VAL A 83 6.42 11.70 32.10
CA VAL A 83 6.07 11.18 33.43
C VAL A 83 6.05 12.29 34.48
N LEU A 84 7.02 13.21 34.45
CA LEU A 84 7.08 14.34 35.39
C LEU A 84 5.95 15.36 35.19
N ARG A 85 5.41 15.50 33.97
CA ARG A 85 4.27 16.38 33.69
C ARG A 85 2.93 15.80 34.15
N ASN A 86 2.80 14.48 34.17
CA ASN A 86 1.59 13.79 34.61
C ASN A 86 1.91 12.41 35.19
N GLU A 87 2.08 12.37 36.51
CA GLU A 87 2.47 11.15 37.24
C GLU A 87 1.40 10.04 37.20
N ASP A 88 0.12 10.41 36.97
CA ASP A 88 -1.00 9.48 36.86
C ASP A 88 -1.19 8.94 35.42
N GLN A 89 -0.35 9.37 34.46
CA GLN A 89 -0.44 8.93 33.07
C GLN A 89 -0.16 7.43 32.94
N SER A 90 -0.96 6.74 32.13
CA SER A 90 -0.73 5.31 31.88
C SER A 90 0.54 5.11 31.04
N VAL A 91 1.35 4.10 31.35
CA VAL A 91 2.54 3.74 30.56
C VAL A 91 2.23 3.56 29.07
N LYS A 92 1.04 3.05 28.71
CA LYS A 92 0.59 2.86 27.31
C LYS A 92 0.40 4.17 26.53
N GLU A 93 0.29 5.30 27.24
CA GLU A 93 0.03 6.63 26.69
C GLU A 93 1.32 7.44 26.55
N LEU A 94 2.44 6.96 27.08
CA LEU A 94 3.75 7.59 26.91
C LEU A 94 4.23 7.40 25.47
N SER A 95 4.64 8.49 24.82
CA SER A 95 5.25 8.46 23.50
C SER A 95 6.76 8.31 23.61
N LEU A 96 7.32 7.29 22.96
CA LEU A 96 8.77 7.15 22.84
C LEU A 96 9.38 8.24 21.94
N LEU A 97 8.61 8.74 20.97
CA LEU A 97 9.05 9.82 20.09
C LEU A 97 8.88 11.15 20.79
N SER A 98 9.87 12.03 20.66
CA SER A 98 9.69 13.42 21.07
C SER A 98 8.64 14.12 20.20
N ASP A 99 8.06 15.21 20.71
CA ASP A 99 7.09 16.02 19.97
C ASP A 99 7.64 16.47 18.60
N ASP A 100 8.94 16.78 18.54
CA ASP A 100 9.58 17.26 17.32
C ASP A 100 9.86 16.14 16.33
N GLU A 101 10.25 14.94 16.79
CA GLU A 101 10.33 13.75 15.94
C GLU A 101 8.96 13.39 15.38
N GLN A 102 7.91 13.41 16.19
CA GLN A 102 6.54 13.12 15.75
C GLN A 102 6.09 14.13 14.68
N LYS A 103 6.30 15.43 14.91
CA LYS A 103 6.00 16.48 13.92
C LYS A 103 6.82 16.29 12.65
N PHE A 104 8.10 15.98 12.76
CA PHE A 104 8.97 15.76 11.60
C PHE A 104 8.51 14.56 10.79
N MET A 105 8.22 13.42 11.42
CA MET A 105 7.75 12.22 10.74
C MET A 105 6.42 12.49 10.02
N LEU A 106 5.47 13.11 10.72
CA LEU A 106 4.14 13.42 10.18
C LEU A 106 4.21 14.40 9.01
N LYS A 107 5.10 15.39 9.07
CA LYS A 107 5.22 16.41 8.01
C LYS A 107 6.09 15.94 6.86
N LYS A 108 7.27 15.39 7.13
CA LYS A 108 8.26 15.08 6.09
C LYS A 108 7.79 13.92 5.21
N PHE A 109 7.32 12.83 5.81
CA PHE A 109 6.95 11.63 5.05
C PHE A 109 5.56 11.70 4.44
N ASN A 110 4.62 12.44 5.06
CA ASN A 110 3.26 12.57 4.53
C ASN A 110 3.01 13.86 3.73
N ASN A 111 4.04 14.68 3.46
CA ASN A 111 3.91 15.82 2.55
C ASN A 111 3.92 15.37 1.08
N THR A 112 2.90 14.58 0.73
CA THR A 112 2.70 14.01 -0.61
C THR A 112 1.52 14.68 -1.33
N ALA A 113 1.06 15.83 -0.82
CA ALA A 113 -0.05 16.57 -1.41
C ALA A 113 0.35 17.11 -2.79
N VAL A 114 -0.29 16.59 -3.83
CA VAL A 114 -0.11 17.01 -5.22
C VAL A 114 -1.48 17.29 -5.83
N VAL A 115 -1.56 18.30 -6.70
CA VAL A 115 -2.78 18.58 -7.46
C VAL A 115 -2.85 17.62 -8.64
N TYR A 116 -3.91 16.84 -8.71
CA TYR A 116 -4.23 15.93 -9.82
C TYR A 116 -5.73 16.05 -10.16
N PRO A 117 -6.18 15.60 -11.35
CA PRO A 117 -7.55 15.83 -11.82
C PRO A 117 -8.56 14.88 -11.17
N LYS A 118 -8.70 14.94 -9.84
CA LYS A 118 -9.54 14.05 -9.01
C LYS A 118 -11.03 14.03 -9.37
N GLU A 119 -11.52 15.07 -10.05
CA GLU A 119 -12.91 15.18 -10.47
C GLU A 119 -13.17 14.49 -11.83
N LYS A 120 -12.12 14.10 -12.56
CA LYS A 120 -12.23 13.41 -13.84
C LYS A 120 -12.22 11.90 -13.65
N THR A 121 -12.96 11.22 -14.50
CA THR A 121 -12.91 9.76 -14.66
C THR A 121 -11.76 9.34 -15.58
N ILE A 122 -11.34 8.08 -15.50
CA ILE A 122 -10.30 7.57 -16.43
C ILE A 122 -10.80 7.58 -17.88
N GLN A 123 -12.11 7.45 -18.10
CA GLN A 123 -12.74 7.54 -19.41
C GLN A 123 -12.49 8.92 -20.04
N GLU A 124 -12.70 10.00 -19.28
CA GLU A 124 -12.46 11.36 -19.74
C GLU A 124 -10.99 11.58 -20.11
N LEU A 125 -10.07 11.16 -19.24
CA LEU A 125 -8.63 11.29 -19.48
C LEU A 125 -8.20 10.53 -20.74
N PHE A 126 -8.74 9.33 -20.95
CA PHE A 126 -8.47 8.55 -22.16
C PHE A 126 -9.04 9.21 -23.42
N GLU A 127 -10.28 9.69 -23.39
CA GLU A 127 -10.88 10.35 -24.54
C GLU A 127 -10.21 11.69 -24.88
N GLU A 128 -9.66 12.40 -23.88
CA GLU A 128 -8.79 13.56 -24.07
C GLU A 128 -7.50 13.17 -24.78
N GLN A 129 -6.85 12.08 -24.36
CA GLN A 129 -5.63 11.57 -25.01
C GLN A 129 -5.90 11.13 -26.47
N VAL A 130 -7.04 10.49 -26.73
CA VAL A 130 -7.46 10.07 -28.07
C VAL A 130 -7.58 11.28 -29.01
N LYS A 131 -8.11 12.40 -28.52
CA LYS A 131 -8.20 13.65 -29.30
C LYS A 131 -6.81 14.25 -29.59
N GLN A 132 -5.88 14.14 -28.66
CA GLN A 132 -4.54 14.71 -28.81
C GLN A 132 -3.66 13.94 -29.79
N THR A 133 -3.71 12.59 -29.76
CA THR A 133 -2.83 11.74 -30.57
C THR A 133 -3.57 10.56 -31.21
N PRO A 134 -4.56 10.82 -32.09
CA PRO A 134 -5.46 9.77 -32.59
C PRO A 134 -4.74 8.65 -33.34
N GLU A 135 -3.76 9.00 -34.18
CA GLU A 135 -3.05 8.06 -35.07
C GLU A 135 -1.82 7.39 -34.41
N LYS A 136 -1.50 7.73 -33.16
CA LYS A 136 -0.40 7.05 -32.46
C LYS A 136 -0.85 5.66 -32.01
N ILE A 137 0.06 4.69 -32.09
CA ILE A 137 -0.16 3.34 -31.55
C ILE A 137 -0.41 3.44 -30.04
N ALA A 138 -1.56 2.95 -29.60
CA ALA A 138 -1.96 2.87 -28.19
C ALA A 138 -1.60 1.51 -27.59
N ILE A 139 -1.85 0.43 -28.36
CA ILE A 139 -1.60 -0.94 -27.92
C ILE A 139 -1.00 -1.78 -29.05
N GLN A 140 -0.16 -2.74 -28.69
CA GLN A 140 0.45 -3.69 -29.60
C GLN A 140 0.53 -5.07 -28.93
N HIS A 141 0.24 -6.12 -29.69
CA HIS A 141 0.35 -7.50 -29.26
C HIS A 141 0.76 -8.36 -30.45
N ALA A 142 1.92 -9.01 -30.34
CA ALA A 142 2.59 -9.67 -31.45
C ALA A 142 2.74 -8.72 -32.67
N ASP A 143 2.25 -9.13 -33.83
CA ASP A 143 2.30 -8.41 -35.11
C ASP A 143 1.13 -7.43 -35.31
N ARG A 144 0.16 -7.41 -34.39
CA ARG A 144 -1.02 -6.54 -34.45
C ARG A 144 -0.84 -5.31 -33.57
N SER A 145 -1.32 -4.16 -34.03
CA SER A 145 -1.38 -2.92 -33.25
C SER A 145 -2.70 -2.20 -33.47
N MET A 146 -3.04 -1.30 -32.56
CA MET A 146 -4.16 -0.37 -32.71
C MET A 146 -3.76 1.02 -32.26
N THR A 147 -4.23 2.01 -33.02
CA THR A 147 -4.10 3.42 -32.65
C THR A 147 -5.05 3.79 -31.51
N TYR A 148 -4.83 4.96 -30.90
CA TYR A 148 -5.77 5.53 -29.93
C TYR A 148 -7.19 5.66 -30.50
N LEU A 149 -7.30 6.12 -31.75
CA LEU A 149 -8.60 6.29 -32.41
C LEU A 149 -9.32 4.95 -32.62
N GLU A 150 -8.60 3.91 -33.06
CA GLU A 150 -9.16 2.58 -33.28
C GLU A 150 -9.61 1.93 -31.98
N LEU A 151 -8.78 1.99 -30.94
CA LEU A 151 -9.12 1.46 -29.61
C LEU A 151 -10.36 2.17 -29.04
N ASN A 152 -10.44 3.49 -29.17
CA ASN A 152 -11.59 4.25 -28.70
C ASN A 152 -12.87 3.88 -29.45
N LYS A 153 -12.82 3.77 -30.79
CA LYS A 153 -13.98 3.36 -31.60
C LYS A 153 -14.49 1.97 -31.21
N LYS A 154 -13.61 0.98 -31.12
CA LYS A 154 -13.98 -0.40 -30.77
C LYS A 154 -14.50 -0.52 -29.34
N SER A 155 -13.87 0.17 -28.38
CA SER A 155 -14.37 0.19 -26.99
C SER A 155 -15.72 0.90 -26.87
N ASN A 156 -15.96 1.97 -27.64
CA ASN A 156 -17.26 2.64 -27.69
C ASN A 156 -18.37 1.73 -28.26
N GLN A 157 -18.07 0.92 -29.28
CA GLN A 157 -19.05 -0.03 -29.83
C GLN A 157 -19.38 -1.13 -28.83
N LEU A 158 -18.36 -1.73 -28.21
CA LEU A 158 -18.55 -2.75 -27.18
C LEU A 158 -19.31 -2.19 -25.98
N ALA A 159 -19.00 -0.97 -25.52
CA ALA A 159 -19.69 -0.33 -24.42
C ALA A 159 -21.20 -0.16 -24.68
N ARG A 160 -21.60 0.16 -25.92
CA ARG A 160 -23.01 0.22 -26.31
C ARG A 160 -23.68 -1.14 -26.20
N LYS A 161 -23.02 -2.19 -26.71
CA LYS A 161 -23.52 -3.57 -26.61
C LYS A 161 -23.66 -4.02 -25.16
N LEU A 162 -22.71 -3.66 -24.29
CA LEU A 162 -22.81 -3.93 -22.86
C LEU A 162 -23.99 -3.20 -22.21
N ARG A 163 -24.24 -1.93 -22.56
CA ARG A 163 -25.42 -1.20 -22.08
C ARG A 163 -26.74 -1.80 -22.59
N GLU A 164 -26.79 -2.25 -23.85
CA GLU A 164 -27.93 -2.99 -24.41
C GLU A 164 -28.20 -4.29 -23.66
N LYS A 165 -27.14 -4.97 -23.19
CA LYS A 165 -27.18 -6.17 -22.35
C LYS A 165 -27.46 -5.88 -20.87
N GLY A 166 -27.71 -4.62 -20.52
CA GLY A 166 -28.15 -4.21 -19.20
C GLY A 166 -27.05 -3.81 -18.23
N VAL A 167 -25.79 -3.66 -18.68
CA VAL A 167 -24.71 -3.13 -17.83
C VAL A 167 -25.07 -1.72 -17.36
N LYS A 168 -25.17 -1.56 -16.04
CA LYS A 168 -25.39 -0.29 -15.34
C LYS A 168 -24.14 0.15 -14.60
N ASN A 169 -24.17 1.38 -14.10
CA ASN A 169 -23.13 1.93 -13.24
C ASN A 169 -22.83 0.95 -12.07
N GLY A 170 -21.55 0.61 -11.88
CA GLY A 170 -21.05 -0.24 -10.79
C GLY A 170 -21.36 -1.73 -10.95
N GLN A 171 -22.01 -2.14 -12.05
CA GLN A 171 -22.27 -3.55 -12.29
C GLN A 171 -20.97 -4.28 -12.66
N VAL A 172 -20.70 -5.37 -11.95
CA VAL A 172 -19.51 -6.19 -12.21
C VAL A 172 -19.66 -6.94 -13.53
N VAL A 173 -18.63 -6.87 -14.35
CA VAL A 173 -18.50 -7.65 -15.59
C VAL A 173 -17.19 -8.43 -15.54
N GLY A 174 -17.29 -9.75 -15.55
CA GLY A 174 -16.13 -10.64 -15.58
C GLY A 174 -15.42 -10.59 -16.92
N ILE A 175 -14.09 -10.69 -16.92
CA ILE A 175 -13.26 -10.86 -18.11
C ILE A 175 -12.37 -12.09 -17.90
N LEU A 176 -12.63 -13.16 -18.63
CA LEU A 176 -11.89 -14.42 -18.60
C LEU A 176 -11.36 -14.72 -20.01
N ALA A 177 -10.17 -14.22 -20.32
CA ALA A 177 -9.56 -14.40 -21.62
C ALA A 177 -8.03 -14.37 -21.52
N LYS A 178 -7.33 -14.86 -22.54
CA LYS A 178 -5.88 -14.75 -22.68
C LYS A 178 -5.47 -13.38 -23.22
N HIS A 179 -4.25 -12.96 -22.89
CA HIS A 179 -3.66 -11.72 -23.39
C HIS A 179 -3.81 -11.58 -24.91
N SER A 180 -4.45 -10.48 -25.30
CA SER A 180 -4.80 -10.13 -26.68
C SER A 180 -5.16 -8.64 -26.73
N LEU A 181 -5.30 -8.08 -27.92
CA LEU A 181 -5.78 -6.69 -28.06
C LEU A 181 -7.25 -6.55 -27.61
N GLU A 182 -8.02 -7.62 -27.79
CA GLU A 182 -9.44 -7.70 -27.45
C GLU A 182 -9.69 -7.56 -25.94
N ILE A 183 -8.78 -8.03 -25.07
CA ILE A 183 -8.89 -7.78 -23.62
C ILE A 183 -8.83 -6.29 -23.30
N VAL A 184 -7.95 -5.54 -23.97
CA VAL A 184 -7.85 -4.10 -23.72
C VAL A 184 -9.11 -3.39 -24.20
N ILE A 185 -9.67 -3.81 -25.34
CA ILE A 185 -10.99 -3.33 -25.79
C ILE A 185 -12.08 -3.68 -24.77
N ALA A 186 -12.07 -4.90 -24.22
CA ALA A 186 -13.03 -5.37 -23.23
C ALA A 186 -12.99 -4.53 -21.94
N ILE A 187 -11.81 -4.26 -21.41
CA ILE A 187 -11.61 -3.40 -20.22
C ILE A 187 -12.20 -2.01 -20.49
N TRP A 188 -11.81 -1.37 -21.59
CA TRP A 188 -12.34 -0.04 -21.93
C TRP A 188 -13.83 -0.05 -22.23
N GLY A 189 -14.35 -1.12 -22.84
CA GLY A 189 -15.77 -1.30 -23.11
C GLY A 189 -16.58 -1.37 -21.83
N VAL A 190 -16.12 -2.14 -20.83
CA VAL A 190 -16.77 -2.24 -19.50
C VAL A 190 -16.73 -0.89 -18.80
N ILE A 191 -15.56 -0.24 -18.74
CA ILE A 191 -15.40 1.09 -18.12
C ILE A 191 -16.38 2.09 -18.75
N LYS A 192 -16.38 2.20 -20.09
CA LYS A 192 -17.24 3.14 -20.83
C LYS A 192 -18.73 2.78 -20.75
N ALA A 193 -19.07 1.51 -20.54
CA ALA A 193 -20.45 1.10 -20.28
C ALA A 193 -20.96 1.60 -18.92
N GLY A 194 -20.05 1.86 -17.97
CA GLY A 194 -20.35 2.19 -16.58
C GLY A 194 -20.02 1.05 -15.61
N GLY A 195 -19.58 -0.10 -16.12
CA GLY A 195 -19.35 -1.29 -15.33
C GLY A 195 -18.01 -1.30 -14.63
N THR A 196 -17.88 -2.24 -13.70
CA THR A 196 -16.68 -2.54 -12.94
C THR A 196 -16.08 -3.83 -13.50
N TYR A 197 -14.88 -3.77 -14.07
CA TYR A 197 -14.31 -4.97 -14.67
C TYR A 197 -13.67 -5.87 -13.60
N LEU A 198 -13.88 -7.18 -13.75
CA LEU A 198 -13.29 -8.21 -12.90
C LEU A 198 -12.41 -9.09 -13.78
N PRO A 199 -11.09 -8.85 -13.84
CA PRO A 199 -10.19 -9.71 -14.60
C PRO A 199 -10.01 -11.04 -13.87
N ILE A 200 -10.11 -12.14 -14.62
CA ILE A 200 -9.93 -13.50 -14.12
C ILE A 200 -8.89 -14.18 -15.00
N ASP A 201 -7.84 -14.70 -14.36
CA ASP A 201 -6.77 -15.41 -15.06
C ASP A 201 -7.27 -16.80 -15.52
N PRO A 202 -7.25 -17.10 -16.83
CA PRO A 202 -7.68 -18.40 -17.35
C PRO A 202 -6.76 -19.56 -16.94
N SER A 203 -5.58 -19.30 -16.36
CA SER A 203 -4.71 -20.34 -15.81
C SER A 203 -5.12 -20.83 -14.42
N TYR A 204 -6.07 -20.15 -13.77
CA TYR A 204 -6.55 -20.57 -12.45
C TYR A 204 -7.31 -21.89 -12.53
N PRO A 205 -7.24 -22.72 -11.46
CA PRO A 205 -8.09 -23.90 -11.34
C PRO A 205 -9.56 -23.52 -11.46
N GLU A 206 -10.36 -24.38 -12.09
CA GLU A 206 -11.77 -24.10 -12.39
C GLU A 206 -12.58 -23.74 -11.14
N ASP A 207 -12.37 -24.43 -10.02
CA ASP A 207 -13.06 -24.15 -8.77
C ASP A 207 -12.76 -22.74 -8.23
N ARG A 208 -11.54 -22.23 -8.46
CA ARG A 208 -11.18 -20.85 -8.10
C ARG A 208 -11.89 -19.84 -9.00
N ILE A 209 -11.99 -20.12 -10.29
CA ILE A 209 -12.73 -19.28 -11.25
C ILE A 209 -14.21 -19.24 -10.87
N ARG A 210 -14.83 -20.40 -10.62
CA ARG A 210 -16.23 -20.51 -10.18
C ARG A 210 -16.47 -19.75 -8.88
N TYR A 211 -15.57 -19.88 -7.90
CA TYR A 211 -15.65 -19.12 -6.66
C TYR A 211 -15.68 -17.61 -6.91
N ILE A 212 -14.74 -17.09 -7.71
CA ILE A 212 -14.66 -15.66 -8.04
C ILE A 212 -15.93 -15.18 -8.74
N LEU A 213 -16.44 -15.94 -9.71
CA LEU A 213 -17.66 -15.60 -10.44
C LEU A 213 -18.89 -15.58 -9.53
N ASN A 214 -19.02 -16.56 -8.63
CA ASN A 214 -20.14 -16.65 -7.71
C ASN A 214 -20.08 -15.55 -6.63
N ASP A 215 -18.92 -15.34 -6.02
CA ASP A 215 -18.72 -14.34 -4.95
C ASP A 215 -18.89 -12.91 -5.47
N SER A 216 -18.44 -12.63 -6.70
CA SER A 216 -18.60 -11.30 -7.32
C SER A 216 -20.03 -11.00 -7.78
N GLY A 217 -20.89 -12.01 -7.89
CA GLY A 217 -22.25 -11.87 -8.40
C GLY A 217 -22.34 -11.40 -9.86
N THR A 218 -21.24 -11.51 -10.63
CA THR A 218 -21.23 -11.09 -12.03
C THR A 218 -22.22 -11.92 -12.84
N THR A 219 -23.04 -11.27 -13.66
CA THR A 219 -24.02 -11.92 -14.54
C THR A 219 -23.62 -11.91 -16.01
N LEU A 220 -22.56 -11.18 -16.34
CA LEU A 220 -21.97 -11.10 -17.68
C LEU A 220 -20.49 -11.48 -17.61
N LEU A 221 -20.06 -12.33 -18.53
CA LEU A 221 -18.68 -12.79 -18.64
C LEU A 221 -18.18 -12.59 -20.06
N LEU A 222 -17.18 -11.72 -20.21
CA LEU A 222 -16.44 -11.53 -21.45
C LEU A 222 -15.38 -12.63 -21.56
N THR A 223 -15.42 -13.42 -22.62
CA THR A 223 -14.53 -14.58 -22.85
C THR A 223 -13.91 -14.55 -24.23
N ASP A 224 -12.85 -15.32 -24.45
CA ASP A 224 -12.33 -15.66 -25.78
C ASP A 224 -12.77 -17.08 -26.22
N TYR A 225 -12.51 -17.44 -27.48
CA TYR A 225 -12.81 -18.76 -28.05
C TYR A 225 -12.15 -19.93 -27.28
N THR A 226 -11.08 -19.68 -26.52
CA THR A 226 -10.34 -20.75 -25.82
C THR A 226 -10.97 -21.14 -24.50
N ASN A 227 -11.85 -20.29 -23.96
CA ASN A 227 -12.52 -20.50 -22.67
C ASN A 227 -14.04 -20.68 -22.81
N GLU A 228 -14.59 -20.67 -24.03
CA GLU A 228 -16.04 -20.83 -24.28
C GLU A 228 -16.59 -22.20 -23.80
N GLY A 229 -15.81 -23.28 -23.88
CA GLY A 229 -16.32 -24.66 -23.83
C GLY A 229 -16.38 -25.35 -22.46
N ASN A 230 -15.56 -24.97 -21.47
CA ASN A 230 -15.33 -25.84 -20.29
C ASN A 230 -15.84 -25.30 -18.95
N LEU A 231 -16.25 -24.04 -18.87
CA LEU A 231 -16.68 -23.44 -17.60
C LEU A 231 -18.20 -23.46 -17.46
N GLU A 232 -18.71 -24.20 -16.46
CA GLU A 232 -20.10 -24.09 -16.03
C GLU A 232 -20.33 -22.72 -15.37
N TYR A 233 -20.96 -21.81 -16.11
CA TYR A 233 -21.31 -20.47 -15.65
C TYR A 233 -22.75 -20.16 -16.04
N LEU A 234 -23.56 -19.76 -15.07
CA LEU A 234 -24.99 -19.52 -15.24
C LEU A 234 -25.32 -18.17 -15.90
N GLY A 235 -24.37 -17.23 -15.89
CA GLY A 235 -24.54 -15.92 -16.52
C GLY A 235 -24.33 -15.95 -18.04
N GLU A 236 -24.57 -14.82 -18.68
CA GLU A 236 -24.40 -14.68 -20.12
C GLU A 236 -22.91 -14.52 -20.46
N LYS A 237 -22.44 -15.33 -21.42
CA LYS A 237 -21.09 -15.25 -21.96
C LYS A 237 -21.08 -14.46 -23.27
N ILE A 238 -20.14 -13.55 -23.42
CA ILE A 238 -19.93 -12.76 -24.64
C ILE A 238 -18.51 -13.01 -25.13
N ASN A 239 -18.39 -13.46 -26.38
CA ASN A 239 -17.10 -13.70 -27.00
C ASN A 239 -16.48 -12.40 -27.54
N ILE A 240 -15.43 -11.90 -26.90
CA ILE A 240 -14.77 -10.64 -27.28
C ILE A 240 -14.05 -10.72 -28.64
N CYS A 241 -13.92 -11.91 -29.21
CA CYS A 241 -13.34 -12.10 -30.54
C CYS A 241 -14.40 -12.10 -31.66
N ASP A 242 -15.70 -11.99 -31.35
CA ASP A 242 -16.76 -11.80 -32.35
C ASP A 242 -16.71 -10.36 -32.89
N GLN A 243 -16.49 -10.22 -34.20
CA GLN A 243 -16.40 -8.92 -34.86
C GLN A 243 -17.72 -8.14 -34.83
N LYS A 244 -18.87 -8.80 -34.68
CA LYS A 244 -20.19 -8.15 -34.59
C LYS A 244 -20.33 -7.23 -33.37
N LEU A 245 -19.50 -7.44 -32.33
CA LEU A 245 -19.44 -6.57 -31.17
C LEU A 245 -18.85 -5.19 -31.48
N TYR A 246 -18.11 -5.08 -32.58
CA TYR A 246 -17.37 -3.88 -33.00
C TYR A 246 -17.96 -3.25 -34.26
N GLU A 247 -19.29 -3.36 -34.41
CA GLU A 247 -20.07 -2.77 -35.50
C GLU A 247 -21.05 -1.71 -34.96
N GLY A 248 -21.52 -0.83 -35.85
CA GLY A 248 -22.45 0.24 -35.51
C GLY A 248 -21.79 1.52 -34.99
N ASP A 249 -22.55 2.31 -34.23
CA ASP A 249 -22.12 3.63 -33.73
C ASP A 249 -20.88 3.54 -32.84
N ASN A 250 -19.86 4.32 -33.21
CA ASN A 250 -18.55 4.35 -32.57
C ASN A 250 -18.22 5.71 -31.91
N ALA A 251 -19.16 6.65 -31.89
CA ALA A 251 -18.98 7.93 -31.20
C ALA A 251 -18.78 7.72 -29.68
N ASN A 252 -18.20 8.70 -28.99
CA ASN A 252 -18.07 8.62 -27.54
C ASN A 252 -19.46 8.54 -26.88
N LEU A 253 -19.59 7.70 -25.85
CA LEU A 253 -20.81 7.58 -25.08
C LEU A 253 -20.87 8.70 -24.04
N ASN A 254 -22.09 9.02 -23.60
CA ASN A 254 -22.27 9.84 -22.40
C ASN A 254 -21.55 9.22 -21.21
N LEU A 255 -20.84 10.07 -20.46
CA LEU A 255 -20.21 9.72 -19.20
C LEU A 255 -21.29 9.39 -18.18
N VAL A 256 -21.22 8.20 -17.61
CA VAL A 256 -22.17 7.72 -16.59
C VAL A 256 -21.49 7.36 -15.28
N ASN A 257 -20.16 7.28 -15.27
CA ASN A 257 -19.35 7.05 -14.07
C ASN A 257 -19.03 8.39 -13.39
N ALA A 258 -18.91 8.34 -12.07
CA ALA A 258 -18.39 9.37 -11.20
C ALA A 258 -17.04 8.93 -10.60
N PRO A 259 -16.23 9.86 -10.07
CA PRO A 259 -14.91 9.53 -9.50
C PRO A 259 -14.94 8.47 -8.37
N ASN A 260 -16.00 8.42 -7.58
CA ASN A 260 -16.10 7.44 -6.49
C ASN A 260 -16.67 6.09 -6.91
N ASP A 261 -17.06 5.92 -8.18
CA ASP A 261 -17.63 4.66 -8.64
C ASP A 261 -16.55 3.57 -8.76
N PRO A 262 -16.90 2.30 -8.52
CA PRO A 262 -15.96 1.20 -8.67
C PRO A 262 -15.52 1.02 -10.13
N ILE A 263 -14.20 0.93 -10.37
CA ILE A 263 -13.65 0.69 -11.71
C ILE A 263 -13.24 -0.77 -11.92
N TYR A 264 -12.63 -1.41 -10.92
CA TYR A 264 -12.28 -2.82 -11.00
C TYR A 264 -12.31 -3.53 -9.66
N ILE A 265 -12.38 -4.86 -9.74
CA ILE A 265 -12.22 -5.76 -8.59
C ILE A 265 -11.07 -6.72 -8.89
N ILE A 266 -10.07 -6.79 -8.00
CA ILE A 266 -8.99 -7.79 -8.09
C ILE A 266 -9.08 -8.72 -6.88
N TYR A 267 -9.13 -10.02 -7.15
CA TYR A 267 -9.11 -11.03 -6.09
C TYR A 267 -7.68 -11.34 -5.64
N THR A 268 -7.43 -11.23 -4.35
CA THR A 268 -6.14 -11.57 -3.71
C THR A 268 -6.27 -12.81 -2.84
N SER A 269 -5.14 -13.46 -2.52
CA SER A 269 -5.13 -14.61 -1.60
C SER A 269 -5.56 -14.15 -0.21
N GLY A 270 -6.70 -14.64 0.27
CA GLY A 270 -7.15 -14.37 1.64
C GLY A 270 -6.38 -15.20 2.65
N THR A 271 -6.00 -14.58 3.77
CA THR A 271 -5.38 -15.29 4.92
C THR A 271 -6.30 -16.35 5.53
N THR A 272 -7.61 -16.24 5.30
CA THR A 272 -8.66 -17.17 5.74
C THR A 272 -8.91 -18.32 4.74
N GLY A 273 -8.04 -18.50 3.75
CA GLY A 273 -8.11 -19.57 2.75
C GLY A 273 -8.88 -19.19 1.47
N ASN A 274 -10.00 -18.50 1.59
CA ASN A 274 -10.79 -18.06 0.43
C ASN A 274 -10.30 -16.71 -0.12
N PRO A 275 -10.16 -16.55 -1.46
CA PRO A 275 -9.82 -15.27 -2.08
C PRO A 275 -10.81 -14.15 -1.73
N LYS A 276 -10.32 -12.90 -1.65
CA LYS A 276 -11.14 -11.71 -1.38
C LYS A 276 -11.02 -10.70 -2.50
N GLY A 277 -12.15 -10.18 -2.97
CA GLY A 277 -12.21 -9.11 -3.98
C GLY A 277 -11.88 -7.75 -3.36
N THR A 278 -10.83 -7.10 -3.86
CA THR A 278 -10.50 -5.71 -3.51
C THR A 278 -11.08 -4.79 -4.56
N VAL A 279 -11.94 -3.87 -4.14
CA VAL A 279 -12.60 -2.89 -5.01
C VAL A 279 -11.76 -1.63 -5.08
N ILE A 280 -11.46 -1.16 -6.28
CA ILE A 280 -10.81 0.13 -6.52
C ILE A 280 -11.79 1.05 -7.26
N THR A 281 -11.75 2.35 -6.91
CA THR A 281 -12.60 3.38 -7.52
C THR A 281 -11.88 4.11 -8.65
N GLN A 282 -12.63 4.81 -9.49
CA GLN A 282 -12.09 5.65 -10.57
C GLN A 282 -11.04 6.65 -10.04
N CYS A 283 -11.35 7.39 -8.97
CA CYS A 283 -10.45 8.36 -8.36
C CYS A 283 -9.21 7.70 -7.74
N GLY A 284 -9.37 6.50 -7.17
CA GLY A 284 -8.26 5.72 -6.62
C GLY A 284 -7.26 5.29 -7.69
N LEU A 285 -7.71 5.07 -8.93
CA LEU A 285 -6.83 4.80 -10.06
C LEU A 285 -6.20 6.08 -10.66
N VAL A 286 -6.93 7.19 -10.64
CA VAL A 286 -6.47 8.47 -11.23
C VAL A 286 -5.40 9.15 -10.37
N ASN A 287 -5.40 8.92 -9.06
CA ASN A 287 -4.43 9.46 -8.10
C ASN A 287 -3.08 8.74 -8.17
#